data_AF-A0A6J5UN93-F1
#
_entry.id   AF-A0A6J5UN93-F1
#
_cell.length_a   1.000
_cell.length_b   1.000
_cell.length_c   1.000
_cell.angle_alpha   90.00
_cell.angle_beta   90.00
_cell.angle_gamma   90.00
#
_symmetry.space_group_name_H-M   'P 1'
#
loop_
_entity.id
_entity.type
_entity.pdbx_description
1 polymer ?
#
loop_
_entity_poly.entity_id
_entity_poly.type
_entity_poly.pdbx_seq_one_letter_code
_entity_poly.pdbx_strand_id
1 'polypeptide(L)' 'MKEYGVGESWTKMRVSIPYWNLSHSGFWTKSHDLMVFEEELVMYNFNDHSFRNLRVREIGKVGSVETYWESIVSLK' A
#
# COMPACT_ATOMS: atom_id res chain seq x y z
N MET A 1 -15.80 -24.14 -3.28
CA MET A 1 -14.40 -24.00 -3.75
C MET A 1 -13.57 -24.95 -2.90
N LYS A 2 -12.86 -25.91 -3.51
CA LYS A 2 -12.21 -27.01 -2.76
C LYS A 2 -11.05 -26.48 -1.92
N GLU A 3 -11.00 -26.93 -0.67
CA GLU A 3 -9.94 -26.66 0.31
C GLU A 3 -8.63 -27.30 -0.13
N TYR A 4 -7.82 -26.55 -0.87
CA TYR A 4 -6.37 -26.75 -0.87
C TYR A 4 -5.81 -25.79 0.19
N GLY A 5 -4.80 -26.21 0.95
CA GLY A 5 -4.16 -25.44 2.01
C GLY A 5 -3.44 -24.18 1.49
N VAL A 6 -4.22 -23.18 1.11
CA VAL A 6 -3.76 -21.88 0.59
C VAL A 6 -4.05 -20.75 1.60
N GLY A 7 -4.73 -21.04 2.71
CA GLY A 7 -5.16 -20.05 3.69
C GLY A 7 -4.04 -19.24 4.35
N GLU A 8 -2.84 -19.82 4.50
CA GLU A 8 -1.70 -19.15 5.16
C GLU A 8 -0.85 -18.27 4.22
N SER A 9 -0.94 -18.44 2.90
CA SER A 9 -0.13 -17.69 1.94
C SER A 9 -0.85 -16.48 1.34
N TRP A 10 -2.14 -16.29 1.63
CA TRP A 10 -2.86 -15.08 1.22
C TRP A 10 -2.57 -13.97 2.21
N THR A 11 -1.88 -12.92 1.75
CA THR A 11 -1.90 -11.69 2.52
C THR A 11 -3.30 -11.08 2.43
N LYS A 12 -3.98 -11.02 3.58
CA LYS A 12 -5.26 -10.32 3.72
C LYS A 12 -5.03 -8.82 3.65
N MET A 13 -5.27 -8.24 2.48
CA MET A 13 -5.28 -6.79 2.28
C MET A 13 -6.65 -6.23 2.66
N ARG A 14 -6.67 -5.13 3.41
CA ARG A 14 -7.90 -4.41 3.76
C ARG A 14 -8.17 -3.36 2.70
N VAL A 15 -9.43 -3.23 2.28
CA VAL A 15 -9.83 -2.22 1.28
C VAL A 15 -11.08 -1.54 1.79
N SER A 16 -10.98 -0.23 2.05
CA SER A 16 -12.11 0.63 2.45
C SER A 16 -12.49 1.63 1.35
N ILE A 17 -11.62 1.82 0.37
CA ILE A 17 -11.79 2.78 -0.73
C ILE A 17 -11.83 1.96 -2.03
N PRO A 18 -12.76 2.23 -2.95
CA PRO A 18 -12.83 1.49 -4.20
C PRO A 18 -11.53 1.58 -5.00
N TYR A 19 -11.13 0.45 -5.59
CA TYR A 19 -9.88 0.33 -6.33
C TYR A 19 -9.77 1.24 -7.55
N TRP A 20 -10.88 1.64 -8.17
CA TRP A 20 -10.86 2.60 -9.29
C TRP A 20 -10.57 4.04 -8.85
N ASN A 21 -10.64 4.33 -7.55
CA ASN A 21 -10.34 5.64 -6.97
C ASN A 21 -8.94 5.72 -6.36
N LEU A 22 -8.14 4.65 -6.39
CA LEU A 22 -6.82 4.60 -5.75
C LEU A 22 -5.83 3.75 -6.54
N SER A 23 -4.53 4.01 -6.34
CA SER A 23 -3.46 3.07 -6.69
C SER A 23 -2.78 2.60 -5.42
N HIS A 24 -2.92 1.31 -5.09
CA HIS A 24 -2.31 0.72 -3.90
C HIS A 24 -0.84 0.37 -4.18
N SER A 25 0.09 0.74 -3.30
CA SER A 25 1.54 0.51 -3.55
C SER A 25 2.00 -0.92 -3.30
N GLY A 26 1.20 -1.72 -2.59
CA GLY A 26 1.61 -3.02 -2.09
C GLY A 26 2.48 -2.93 -0.83
N PHE A 27 2.67 -1.72 -0.28
CA PHE A 27 3.28 -1.52 1.04
C PHE A 27 2.19 -1.24 2.07
N TRP A 28 2.05 -2.13 3.05
CA TRP A 28 1.11 -1.99 4.16
C TRP A 28 1.74 -2.44 5.47
N THR A 29 1.15 -1.95 6.57
CA THR A 29 1.41 -2.37 7.95
C THR A 29 0.10 -2.90 8.54
N LYS A 30 0.05 -3.16 9.86
CA LYS A 30 -1.18 -3.62 10.52
C LYS A 30 -2.32 -2.60 10.44
N SER A 31 -2.00 -1.31 10.37
CA SER A 31 -2.97 -0.22 10.44
C SER A 31 -2.88 0.77 9.28
N HIS A 32 -1.77 0.79 8.55
CA HIS A 32 -1.56 1.78 7.49
C HIS A 32 -1.25 1.13 6.15
N ASP A 33 -1.83 1.68 5.10
CA ASP A 33 -1.49 1.35 3.71
C ASP A 33 -0.92 2.59 3.02
N LEU A 34 0.08 2.36 2.17
CA LEU A 34 0.63 3.39 1.30
C LEU A 34 -0.09 3.32 -0.06
N MET A 35 -0.64 4.44 -0.50
CA MET A 35 -1.42 4.48 -1.73
C MET A 35 -1.34 5.87 -2.37
N VAL A 36 -1.73 5.93 -3.64
CA VAL A 36 -2.02 7.19 -4.34
C VAL A 36 -3.52 7.38 -4.33
N PHE A 37 -3.96 8.54 -3.86
CA PHE A 37 -5.35 8.95 -3.80
C PHE A 37 -5.44 10.43 -4.16
N GLU A 38 -6.37 10.79 -5.04
CA GLU A 38 -6.52 12.19 -5.52
C GLU A 38 -5.21 12.81 -6.02
N GLU A 39 -4.39 12.01 -6.73
CA GLU A 39 -3.06 12.40 -7.23
C GLU A 39 -2.03 12.75 -6.14
N GLU A 40 -2.29 12.38 -4.88
CA GLU A 40 -1.39 12.57 -3.76
C GLU A 40 -0.91 11.22 -3.21
N LEU A 41 0.36 11.17 -2.80
CA LEU A 41 0.90 10.03 -2.05
C LEU A 41 0.40 10.14 -0.60
N VAL A 42 -0.38 9.17 -0.15
CA VAL A 42 -1.00 9.17 1.18
C VAL A 42 -0.69 7.89 1.93
N MET A 43 -0.53 8.04 3.25
CA MET A 43 -0.56 6.95 4.19
C MET A 43 -1.94 6.92 4.84
N TYR A 44 -2.71 5.89 4.54
CA TYR A 44 -4.10 5.73 4.99
C TYR A 44 -4.16 4.85 6.22
N ASN A 45 -4.79 5.32 7.31
CA ASN A 45 -4.95 4.56 8.55
C ASN A 45 -6.34 3.88 8.60
N PHE A 46 -6.37 2.56 8.65
CA PHE A 46 -7.61 1.77 8.72
C PHE A 46 -8.31 1.79 10.07
N ASN A 47 -7.64 2.21 11.14
CA ASN A 47 -8.24 2.21 12.47
C ASN A 47 -9.19 3.38 12.68
N ASP A 48 -8.85 4.54 12.13
CA ASP A 48 -9.60 5.80 12.28
C ASP A 48 -10.02 6.42 10.94
N HIS A 49 -9.71 5.75 9.82
CA HIS A 49 -9.99 6.20 8.45
C HIS A 49 -9.36 7.55 8.10
N SER A 50 -8.26 7.92 8.77
CA SER A 50 -7.53 9.16 8.49
C SER A 50 -6.52 9.02 7.35
N PHE A 51 -6.26 10.13 6.67
CA PHE A 51 -5.25 10.24 5.63
C PHE A 51 -4.11 11.12 6.11
N ARG A 52 -2.88 10.64 5.95
CA ARG A 52 -1.68 11.46 6.11
C ARG A 52 -0.99 11.65 4.76
N ASN A 53 -0.94 12.90 4.32
CA ASN A 53 -0.26 13.29 3.10
C ASN A 53 1.27 13.16 3.23
N LEU A 54 1.90 12.44 2.29
CA LEU A 54 3.34 12.25 2.20
C LEU A 54 3.89 13.08 1.03
N ARG A 55 3.97 14.40 1.24
CA ARG A 55 4.50 15.32 0.23
C ARG A 55 5.99 15.08 0.03
N VAL A 56 6.36 14.59 -1.14
CA VAL A 56 7.75 14.57 -1.61
C VAL A 56 8.01 15.90 -2.29
N ARG A 57 9.02 16.64 -1.83
CA ARG A 57 9.37 17.94 -2.43
C ARG A 57 9.76 17.75 -3.89
N GLU A 58 9.45 18.74 -4.73
CA GLU A 58 9.78 18.77 -6.17
C GLU A 58 9.02 17.74 -7.03
N ILE A 59 8.27 16.82 -6.41
CA ILE A 59 7.31 15.97 -7.11
C ILE A 59 5.94 16.67 -7.07
N GLY A 60 5.36 16.88 -8.25
CA GLY A 60 4.03 17.44 -8.42
C GLY A 60 2.94 16.40 -8.13
N LYS A 61 2.03 16.22 -9.07
CA LYS A 61 0.97 15.20 -9.01
C LYS A 61 1.57 13.79 -9.12
N VAL A 62 1.11 12.87 -8.29
CA VAL A 62 1.53 11.47 -8.28
C VAL A 62 0.50 10.63 -9.06
N GLY A 63 0.92 9.99 -10.15
CA GLY A 63 0.04 9.15 -10.97
C GLY A 63 0.06 7.67 -10.61
N SER A 64 1.21 7.18 -10.13
CA SER A 64 1.40 5.78 -9.74
C SER A 64 2.44 5.67 -8.64
N VAL A 65 2.43 4.53 -7.95
CA VAL A 65 3.42 4.18 -6.94
C VAL A 65 3.86 2.74 -7.18
N GLU A 66 5.16 2.52 -7.18
CA GLU A 66 5.77 1.21 -7.34
C GLU A 66 6.63 0.93 -6.11
N THR A 67 6.50 -0.27 -5.54
CA THR A 67 7.29 -0.68 -4.38
C THR A 67 8.36 -1.66 -4.85
N TYR A 68 9.61 -1.35 -4.54
CA TYR A 68 10.76 -2.20 -4.82
C TYR A 68 11.23 -2.85 -3.52
N TRP A 69 11.36 -4.18 -3.51
CA TRP A 69 11.93 -4.91 -2.39
C TRP A 69 13.39 -5.25 -2.69
N GLU A 70 14.32 -4.56 -2.03
CA GLU A 70 15.73 -4.91 -2.08
C GLU A 70 16.11 -5.77 -0.87
N SER A 71 16.78 -6.89 -1.12
CA SER A 71 17.42 -7.68 -0.07
C SER A 71 18.89 -7.32 -0.03
N ILE A 72 19.34 -6.66 1.03
CA ILE A 72 20.78 -6.53 1.29
C ILE A 72 21.29 -7.93 1.62
N VAL A 73 21.87 -8.62 0.63
CA VAL A 73 22.61 -9.85 0.89
C VAL A 73 23.82 -9.45 1.71
N SER A 74 23.82 -9.75 3.00
CA SER A 74 25.02 -9.60 3.82
C SER A 74 26.05 -10.59 3.28
N LEU A 75 27.07 -10.07 2.56
CA LEU A 75 28.24 -10.87 2.19
C LEU A 75 28.88 -11.36 3.49
N LYS A 76 28.87 -12.68 3.68
CA LYS A 76 29.56 -13.36 4.76
C LYS A 76 31.04 -13.46 4.47
#